data_AF-A0A2N5AIC8-F1
#
_entry.id   AF-A0A2N5AIC8-F1
#
_cell.length_a   1.000
_cell.length_b   1.000
_cell.length_c   1.000
_cell.angle_alpha   90.00
_cell.angle_beta   90.00
_cell.angle_gamma   90.00
#
_symmetry.space_group_name_H-M   'P 1'
#
loop_
_entity.id
_entity.type
_entity.pdbx_description
1 polymer ?
#
loop_
_entity_poly.entity_id
_entity_poly.type
_entity_poly.pdbx_seq_one_letter_code
_entity_poly.pdbx_strand_id
1 'polypeptide(L)' 'LINKEDELARLAKEVAKIEGEIGRIESKLSNEGFVARAPEAVIAKEREKLEGYAEAKAKLIEQQAVIAAL' A
#
# COMPACT_ATOMS: atom_id res chain seq x y z
N LEU A 1 -27.56 4.11 -6.26
CA LEU A 1 -26.41 4.03 -7.18
C LEU A 1 -25.33 4.91 -6.59
N ILE A 2 -24.14 4.39 -6.29
CA ILE A 2 -23.01 5.26 -5.94
C ILE A 2 -22.61 6.01 -7.22
N ASN A 3 -22.35 7.31 -7.13
CA ASN A 3 -21.83 8.08 -8.26
C ASN A 3 -20.42 7.56 -8.60
N LYS A 4 -20.18 7.26 -9.89
CA LYS A 4 -18.89 6.80 -10.41
C LYS A 4 -17.73 7.69 -9.95
N GLU A 5 -17.92 9.02 -9.98
CA GLU A 5 -16.89 9.98 -9.57
C GLU A 5 -16.57 9.88 -8.08
N ASP A 6 -17.60 9.74 -7.24
CA ASP A 6 -17.43 9.59 -5.79
C ASP A 6 -16.71 8.28 -5.43
N GLU A 7 -17.00 7.19 -6.15
CA GLU A 7 -16.34 5.90 -5.94
C GLU A 7 -14.88 5.91 -6.40
N LEU A 8 -14.59 6.51 -7.56
CA LEU A 8 -13.21 6.70 -8.02
C LEU A 8 -12.42 7.58 -7.03
N ALA A 9 -13.04 8.63 -6.48
CA ALA A 9 -12.40 9.46 -5.46
C ALA A 9 -12.14 8.71 -4.15
N ARG A 10 -13.07 7.85 -3.72
CA ARG A 10 -12.89 6.97 -2.55
C ARG A 10 -11.71 6.02 -2.77
N LEU A 11 -11.68 5.32 -3.90
CA LEU A 11 -10.62 4.38 -4.25
C LEU A 11 -9.25 5.07 -4.35
N ALA A 12 -9.18 6.24 -4.99
CA ALA A 12 -7.93 7.02 -5.08
C ALA A 12 -7.41 7.40 -3.69
N LYS A 13 -8.30 7.78 -2.76
CA LYS A 13 -7.92 8.09 -1.37
C LYS A 13 -7.43 6.85 -0.62
N GLU A 14 -8.00 5.68 -0.88
CA GLU A 14 -7.54 4.41 -0.30
C GLU A 14 -6.18 4.00 -0.84
N VAL A 15 -5.96 4.10 -2.16
CA VAL A 15 -4.64 3.88 -2.79
C VAL A 15 -3.59 4.81 -2.17
N ALA A 16 -3.86 6.11 -2.06
CA ALA A 16 -2.92 7.07 -1.50
C ALA A 16 -2.56 6.78 -0.03
N LYS A 17 -3.50 6.26 0.77
CA LYS A 17 -3.20 5.82 2.14
C LYS A 17 -2.25 4.63 2.16
N ILE A 18 -2.51 3.62 1.33
CA ILE A 18 -1.67 2.42 1.25
C ILE A 18 -0.27 2.78 0.73
N GLU A 19 -0.17 3.67 -0.26
CA GLU A 19 1.12 4.19 -0.74
C GLU A 19 1.91 4.89 0.37
N GLY A 20 1.22 5.64 1.25
CA GLY A 20 1.85 6.23 2.44
C GLY A 20 2.41 5.19 3.40
N GLU A 21 1.70 4.07 3.65
CA GLU A 21 2.21 2.99 4.49
C GLU A 21 3.38 2.24 3.86
N ILE A 22 3.30 1.96 2.55
CA ILE A 22 4.38 1.37 1.76
C ILE A 22 5.64 2.22 1.89
N GLY A 23 5.54 3.54 1.62
CA GLY A 23 6.69 4.43 1.68
C GLY A 23 7.33 4.51 3.07
N ARG A 24 6.54 4.43 4.15
CA ARG A 24 7.08 4.36 5.52
C ARG A 24 7.85 3.06 5.78
N ILE A 25 7.34 1.93 5.30
CA ILE A 25 8.01 0.63 5.46
C ILE A 25 9.28 0.57 4.63
N GLU A 26 9.24 1.00 3.37
CA GLU A 26 10.42 1.09 2.50
C GLU A 26 11.49 2.01 3.08
N SER A 27 11.10 3.14 3.68
CA SER A 27 12.03 4.03 4.37
C SER A 27 12.72 3.36 5.57
N LYS A 28 12.02 2.50 6.32
CA LYS A 28 12.65 1.72 7.40
C LYS A 28 13.60 0.67 6.84
N LEU A 29 13.15 -0.09 5.83
CA LEU A 29 13.91 -1.21 5.26
C LEU A 29 15.12 -0.76 4.42
N SER A 30 15.14 0.48 3.94
CA SER A 30 16.30 1.10 3.27
C SER A 30 17.27 1.76 4.26
N ASN A 31 16.86 2.00 5.50
CA ASN A 31 17.73 2.55 6.52
C ASN A 31 18.65 1.46 7.08
N GLU A 32 19.91 1.46 6.66
CA GLU A 32 20.93 0.49 7.08
C GLU A 32 21.08 0.40 8.60
N GLY A 33 20.95 1.53 9.32
CA GLY A 33 21.02 1.55 10.78
C GLY A 33 19.85 0.83 11.45
N PHE A 34 18.66 0.90 10.86
CA PHE A 34 17.51 0.11 11.31
C PHE A 34 17.71 -1.37 10.97
N VAL A 35 18.08 -1.69 9.74
CA VAL A 35 18.29 -3.08 9.28
C VAL A 35 19.36 -3.79 10.09
N ALA A 36 20.47 -3.12 10.40
CA ALA A 36 21.58 -3.70 11.16
C ALA A 36 21.28 -3.92 12.65
N ARG A 37 20.29 -3.21 13.21
CA ARG A 37 20.01 -3.21 14.66
C ARG A 37 18.67 -3.84 15.03
N ALA A 38 17.72 -3.89 14.11
CA ALA A 38 16.41 -4.47 14.38
C ALA A 38 16.50 -6.01 14.43
N PRO A 39 15.73 -6.67 15.30
CA PRO A 39 15.60 -8.12 15.29
C PRO A 39 15.13 -8.63 13.93
N GLU A 40 15.61 -9.80 13.50
CA GLU A 40 15.22 -10.41 12.23
C GLU A 40 13.69 -10.56 12.10
N ALA A 41 13.01 -10.97 13.17
CA ALA A 41 11.56 -11.08 13.21
C ALA A 41 10.84 -9.74 12.91
N VAL A 42 11.42 -8.61 13.30
CA VAL A 42 10.89 -7.28 12.98
C VAL A 42 11.08 -6.98 11.49
N ILE A 43 12.26 -7.25 10.94
CA ILE A 43 12.54 -7.07 9.51
C ILE A 43 11.62 -7.95 8.65
N ALA A 44 11.47 -9.22 9.00
CA ALA A 44 10.57 -10.15 8.33
C ALA A 44 9.13 -9.64 8.35
N LYS A 45 8.64 -9.19 9.50
CA LYS A 45 7.29 -8.64 9.64
C LYS A 45 7.08 -7.37 8.82
N GLU A 46 8.07 -6.47 8.74
CA GLU A 46 7.95 -5.28 7.89
C GLU A 46 7.94 -5.64 6.39
N ARG A 47 8.71 -6.66 5.97
CA ARG A 47 8.66 -7.18 4.59
C ARG A 47 7.32 -7.84 4.26
N GLU A 48 6.77 -8.65 5.16
CA GLU A 48 5.45 -9.26 5.02
C GLU A 48 4.35 -8.19 4.89
N LYS A 49 4.41 -7.13 5.72
CA LYS A 49 3.49 -6.00 5.61
C LYS A 49 3.62 -5.30 4.25
N LEU A 50 4.85 -5.11 3.76
CA LEU A 50 5.10 -4.47 2.47
C LEU A 50 4.42 -5.26 1.34
N GLU A 51 4.58 -6.57 1.33
CA GLU A 51 3.93 -7.47 0.35
C GLU A 51 2.41 -7.38 0.45
N GLY A 52 1.84 -7.49 1.66
CA GLY A 52 0.39 -7.37 1.85
C GLY A 52 -0.18 -6.03 1.40
N TYR A 53 0.53 -4.92 1.63
CA TYR A 53 0.12 -3.62 1.11
C TYR A 53 0.25 -3.51 -0.40
N ALA A 54 1.28 -4.09 -1.01
CA ALA A 54 1.45 -4.12 -2.46
C ALA A 54 0.30 -4.89 -3.14
N GLU A 55 -0.09 -6.04 -2.59
CA GLU A 55 -1.25 -6.80 -3.08
C GLU A 55 -2.56 -6.02 -2.93
N ALA A 56 -2.78 -5.38 -1.78
CA ALA A 56 -3.98 -4.58 -1.54
C ALA A 56 -4.06 -3.39 -2.50
N LYS A 57 -2.93 -2.71 -2.75
CA LYS A 57 -2.84 -1.63 -3.73
C LYS A 57 -3.19 -2.11 -5.14
N ALA A 58 -2.66 -3.26 -5.56
CA ALA A 58 -2.93 -3.83 -6.88
C ALA A 58 -4.43 -4.09 -7.08
N LYS A 59 -5.11 -4.68 -6.07
CA LYS A 59 -6.56 -4.93 -6.10
C LYS A 59 -7.38 -3.64 -6.21
N LEU A 60 -6.99 -2.58 -5.48
CA LEU A 60 -7.68 -1.29 -5.56
C LEU A 60 -7.50 -0.62 -6.94
N ILE A 61 -6.31 -0.71 -7.52
CA ILE A 61 -6.03 -0.18 -8.87
C ILE A 61 -6.84 -0.93 -9.92
N GLU A 62 -6.91 -2.26 -9.81
CA GLU A 62 -7.75 -3.08 -10.69
C GLU A 62 -9.23 -2.67 -10.58
N GLN A 63 -9.75 -2.54 -9.36
CA GLN A 63 -11.12 -2.08 -9.13
C GLN A 63 -11.35 -0.67 -9.71
N GLN A 64 -10.40 0.24 -9.54
CA GLN A 64 -10.47 1.60 -10.08
C GLN A 64 -10.54 1.57 -11.62
N ALA A 65 -9.75 0.71 -12.27
CA ALA A 65 -9.76 0.56 -13.73
C ALA A 65 -11.10 -0.01 -14.22
N VAL A 66 -11.65 -1.02 -13.52
CA VAL A 66 -12.98 -1.59 -13.84
C VAL A 66 -14.05 -0.51 -13.77
N ILE A 67 -14.09 0.27 -12.69
CA ILE A 67 -15.11 1.32 -12.49
C ILE A 67 -14.93 2.47 -13.49
N ALA A 68 -13.70 2.82 -13.83
CA ALA A 68 -13.41 3.85 -14.83
C ALA A 68 -13.94 3.46 -16.22
N ALA A 69 -14.01 2.16 -16.54
CA ALA A 69 -14.48 1.63 -17.82
C ALA A 69 -16.00 1.45 -17.94
N LEU A 70 -16.75 1.56 -16.83
CA LEU A 70 -18.23 1.52 -16.79
C LEU A 70 -18.85 2.86 -17.21
#